data_AF-A0A3M0WIX6-F1
#
_entry.id   AF-A0A3M0WIX6-F1
#
_cell.length_a   1.000
_cell.length_b   1.000
_cell.length_c   1.000
_cell.angle_alpha   90.00
_cell.angle_beta   90.00
_cell.angle_gamma   90.00
#
_symmetry.space_group_name_H-M   'P 1'
#
loop_
_entity.id
_entity.type
_entity.pdbx_description
1 polymer ?
#
loop_
_entity_poly.entity_id
_entity_poly.type
_entity_poly.pdbx_seq_one_letter_code
_entity_poly.pdbx_strand_id
1 'polypeptide(L)'
;MTGEELLGGFRNALERGESLKSAGQTFLNAGYSAKEVNEAIRMIFPYVLKAQDNRVPSNSIPALKSKLVSEISPKKNLQVPKTNPPNLQNNLKGKLKQLPQMPSQEKKSHIWIYIIIAIIVLAVAGFFAWKKFL
;
A
#
# COMPACT_ATOMS: atom_id res chain seq x y z
N MET A 1 -10.24 -7.23 3.75
CA MET A 1 -9.44 -7.79 4.88
C MET A 1 -8.00 -7.28 4.88
N THR A 2 -7.43 -6.85 3.75
CA THR A 2 -6.05 -6.33 3.68
C THR A 2 -5.83 -4.98 4.35
N GLY A 3 -6.86 -4.14 4.48
CA GLY A 3 -6.73 -2.79 5.02
C GLY A 3 -6.25 -2.73 6.48
N GLU A 4 -6.79 -3.59 7.36
CA GLU A 4 -6.43 -3.60 8.79
C GLU A 4 -4.98 -4.03 9.02
N GLU A 5 -4.49 -5.01 8.25
CA GLU A 5 -3.09 -5.46 8.30
C GLU A 5 -2.13 -4.34 7.87
N LEU A 6 -2.45 -3.64 6.78
CA LEU A 6 -1.69 -2.47 6.31
C LEU A 6 -1.65 -1.37 7.37
N LEU A 7 -2.79 -1.04 8.00
CA LEU A 7 -2.82 -0.03 9.06
C LEU A 7 -1.93 -0.40 10.25
N GLY A 8 -1.98 -1.65 10.70
CA GLY A 8 -1.11 -2.14 11.78
C GLY A 8 0.37 -2.06 11.42
N GLY A 9 0.71 -2.45 10.18
CA GLY A 9 2.06 -2.37 9.66
C GLY A 9 2.59 -0.92 9.53
N PHE A 10 1.77 -0.01 9.00
CA PHE A 10 2.11 1.42 8.92
C PHE A 10 2.34 2.02 10.29
N ARG A 11 1.52 1.67 11.29
CA ARG A 11 1.70 2.15 12.66
C ARG A 11 3.04 1.70 13.25
N ASN A 12 3.39 0.42 13.10
CA ASN A 12 4.66 -0.10 13.56
C ASN A 12 5.85 0.60 12.87
N ALA A 13 5.80 0.81 11.55
CA ALA A 13 6.83 1.55 10.83
C ALA A 13 7.02 2.99 11.36
N LEU A 14 5.93 3.71 11.62
CA LEU A 14 5.96 5.08 12.16
C LEU A 14 6.46 5.13 13.62
N GLU A 15 6.14 4.12 14.43
CA GLU A 15 6.66 3.97 15.79
C GLU A 15 8.18 3.76 15.80
N ARG A 16 8.73 3.10 14.77
CA ARG A 16 10.18 2.97 14.54
C ARG A 16 10.84 4.23 13.96
N GLY A 17 10.05 5.27 13.68
CA GLY A 17 10.53 6.53 13.10
C GLY A 17 10.70 6.52 11.58
N GLU A 18 10.18 5.51 10.89
CA GLU A 18 10.18 5.48 9.44
C GLU A 18 9.20 6.52 8.87
N SER A 19 9.52 7.12 7.72
CA SER A 19 8.60 8.05 7.06
C SER A 19 7.45 7.30 6.38
N LEU A 20 6.28 7.92 6.33
CA LEU A 20 5.09 7.34 5.69
C LEU A 20 5.35 6.93 4.22
N LYS A 21 6.17 7.72 3.50
CA LYS A 21 6.59 7.45 2.13
C LYS A 21 7.45 6.18 2.04
N SER A 22 8.42 6.03 2.94
CA SER A 22 9.30 4.85 2.99
C SER A 22 8.51 3.59 3.32
N ALA A 23 7.66 3.66 4.35
CA ALA A 23 6.78 2.55 4.72
C ALA A 23 5.87 2.15 3.55
N GLY A 24 5.27 3.13 2.85
CA GLY A 24 4.44 2.87 1.67
C GLY A 24 5.19 2.14 0.56
N GLN A 25 6.43 2.52 0.29
CA GLN A 25 7.27 1.82 -0.69
C GLN A 25 7.58 0.39 -0.26
N THR A 26 7.81 0.14 1.03
CA THR A 26 8.01 -1.21 1.57
C THR A 26 6.80 -2.10 1.32
N PHE A 27 5.58 -1.58 1.53
CA PHE A 27 4.35 -2.35 1.24
C PHE A 27 4.15 -2.61 -0.26
N LEU A 28 4.47 -1.64 -1.12
CA LEU A 28 4.45 -1.86 -2.58
C LEU A 28 5.42 -2.97 -2.99
N ASN A 29 6.64 -2.96 -2.43
CA ASN A 29 7.64 -3.99 -2.70
C ASN A 29 7.23 -5.36 -2.13
N ALA A 30 6.40 -5.39 -1.09
CA ALA A 30 5.84 -6.61 -0.51
C ALA A 30 4.66 -7.19 -1.31
N GLY A 31 4.23 -6.52 -2.39
CA GLY A 31 3.18 -7.01 -3.29
C GLY A 31 1.77 -6.48 -2.99
N TYR A 32 1.63 -5.52 -2.07
CA TYR A 32 0.36 -4.83 -1.86
C TYR A 32 0.05 -3.90 -3.04
N SER A 33 -1.23 -3.75 -3.37
CA SER A 33 -1.61 -2.85 -4.46
C SER A 33 -1.46 -1.38 -4.06
N ALA A 34 -1.09 -0.53 -5.01
CA ALA A 34 -0.96 0.90 -4.75
C ALA A 34 -2.26 1.55 -4.25
N LYS A 35 -3.42 1.01 -4.62
CA LYS A 35 -4.72 1.48 -4.13
C LYS A 35 -4.86 1.22 -2.62
N GLU A 36 -4.60 -0.01 -2.18
CA GLU A 36 -4.70 -0.39 -0.76
C GLU A 36 -3.70 0.38 0.11
N VAL A 37 -2.47 0.55 -0.38
CA VAL A 37 -1.42 1.32 0.29
C VAL A 37 -1.86 2.78 0.48
N ASN A 38 -2.37 3.41 -0.58
CA ASN A 38 -2.86 4.80 -0.51
C ASN A 38 -4.08 4.95 0.40
N GLU A 39 -4.97 3.97 0.41
CA GLU A 39 -6.16 3.98 1.26
C GLU A 39 -5.78 3.86 2.74
N ALA A 40 -4.85 2.97 3.08
CA ALA A 40 -4.30 2.85 4.44
C ALA A 40 -3.55 4.12 4.88
N ILE A 41 -2.77 4.74 3.98
CA ILE A 41 -2.09 6.02 4.23
C ILE A 41 -3.10 7.12 4.59
N ARG A 42 -4.21 7.22 3.87
CA ARG A 42 -5.27 8.20 4.15
C ARG A 42 -5.93 7.96 5.50
N MET A 43 -6.12 6.70 5.88
CA MET A 43 -6.71 6.34 7.16
C MET A 43 -5.78 6.62 8.34
N ILE A 44 -4.46 6.45 8.17
CA ILE A 44 -3.50 6.65 9.27
C ILE A 44 -3.08 8.12 9.45
N PHE A 45 -3.14 8.93 8.40
CA PHE A 45 -2.72 10.33 8.42
C PHE A 45 -3.25 11.17 9.62
N PRO A 46 -4.54 11.07 10.01
CA PRO A 46 -5.06 11.81 11.17
C PRO A 46 -4.41 11.41 12.50
N TYR A 47 -3.95 10.15 12.63
CA TYR A 47 -3.29 9.66 13.83
C TYR A 47 -1.84 10.14 13.92
N VAL A 48 -1.16 10.24 12.78
CA VAL A 48 0.22 10.75 12.72
C VAL A 48 0.29 12.20 13.16
N LEU A 49 -0.66 13.03 12.71
CA LEU A 49 -0.73 14.44 13.10
C LEU A 49 -0.88 14.61 14.61
N LYS A 50 -1.74 13.82 15.26
CA LYS A 50 -1.91 13.85 16.72
C LYS A 50 -0.67 13.36 17.47
N ALA A 51 0.04 12.38 16.93
CA ALA A 51 1.23 11.82 17.56
C ALA A 51 2.44 12.77 17.51
N GLN A 52 2.44 13.75 16.60
CA GLN A 52 3.56 14.67 16.43
C GLN A 52 3.55 15.81 17.46
N ASP A 53 2.37 16.26 17.89
CA ASP A 53 2.25 17.32 18.92
C ASP A 53 2.77 16.90 20.30
N ASN A 54 2.85 15.60 20.58
CA ASN A 54 3.36 15.06 21.85
C ASN A 54 4.81 14.55 21.77
N ARG A 55 5.47 14.65 20.62
CA ARG A 55 6.90 14.34 20.53
C ARG A 55 7.69 15.54 21.02
N VAL A 56 8.02 15.50 22.31
CA VAL A 56 9.06 16.32 22.94
C VAL A 56 10.24 16.41 21.95
N PRO A 57 10.77 17.60 21.64
CA PRO A 57 11.87 17.76 20.70
C PRO A 57 12.98 16.80 21.12
N SER A 58 13.21 15.77 20.30
CA SER A 58 14.28 14.79 20.50
C SER A 58 15.59 15.48 20.17
N ASN A 59 16.00 16.35 21.09
CA ASN A 59 17.19 17.16 21.01
C ASN A 59 18.36 16.39 21.66
N SER A 60 18.55 15.13 21.28
CA SER A 60 19.77 14.36 21.56
C SER A 60 19.59 12.91 21.13
N ILE A 61 19.94 12.56 19.89
CA ILE A 61 20.88 11.46 19.68
C ILE A 61 21.83 11.91 18.55
N PRO A 62 23.15 11.93 18.79
CA PRO A 62 24.12 12.27 17.75
C PRO A 62 23.96 11.29 16.60
N ALA A 63 24.09 11.78 15.36
CA ALA A 63 24.38 10.93 14.23
C ALA A 63 25.53 10.01 14.61
N LEU A 64 25.23 8.75 14.92
CA LEU A 64 26.24 7.73 15.07
C LEU A 64 26.81 7.59 13.68
N LYS A 65 27.93 8.29 13.47
CA LYS A 65 28.82 8.11 12.34
C LYS A 65 28.97 6.61 12.16
N SER A 66 28.40 6.11 11.08
CA SER A 66 28.88 4.93 10.37
C SER A 66 30.34 5.19 10.00
N LYS A 67 31.23 4.95 10.96
CA LYS A 67 32.68 4.99 10.81
C LYS A 67 33.26 4.00 11.82
N LEU A 68 33.88 2.95 11.28
CA LEU A 68 34.57 1.83 11.94
C LEU A 68 33.70 0.75 12.62
N VAL A 69 33.31 -0.24 11.82
CA VAL A 69 33.65 -1.64 12.13
C VAL A 69 34.26 -2.23 10.86
N SER A 70 35.51 -1.84 10.60
CA SER A 70 36.50 -2.78 10.07
C SER A 70 37.28 -3.29 11.27
N GLU A 71 37.57 -4.60 11.24
CA GLU A 71 38.63 -5.24 12.00
C GLU A 71 38.31 -5.63 13.46
N ILE A 72 37.58 -6.74 13.59
CA ILE A 72 38.10 -7.86 14.38
C ILE A 72 37.87 -9.14 13.59
N SER A 73 38.93 -9.59 12.91
CA SER A 73 39.02 -10.97 12.46
C SER A 73 39.36 -11.85 13.67
N PRO A 74 38.65 -12.97 13.86
CA PRO A 74 39.29 -14.25 14.04
C PRO A 74 39.15 -14.99 12.72
N LYS A 75 40.29 -15.34 12.13
CA LYS A 75 40.42 -16.35 11.08
C LYS A 75 39.59 -17.58 11.45
N LYS A 76 38.36 -17.66 10.98
CA LYS A 76 37.63 -18.90 10.79
C LYS A 76 36.98 -18.78 9.44
N ASN A 77 37.33 -19.72 8.59
CA ASN A 77 36.88 -19.89 7.22
C ASN A 77 35.34 -19.99 7.18
N LEU A 78 34.65 -18.86 7.29
CA LEU A 78 33.26 -18.72 6.94
C LEU A 78 33.25 -18.44 5.45
N GLN A 79 33.13 -19.52 4.70
CA GLN A 79 32.47 -19.49 3.41
C GLN A 79 31.27 -18.57 3.55
N VAL A 80 31.28 -17.48 2.80
CA VAL A 80 30.09 -16.72 2.46
C VAL A 80 29.02 -17.78 2.17
N PRO A 81 27.94 -17.89 2.97
CA PRO A 81 26.76 -18.53 2.46
C PRO A 81 26.43 -17.65 1.28
N LYS A 82 26.74 -18.15 0.09
CA LYS A 82 26.11 -17.76 -1.13
C LYS A 82 24.65 -18.07 -0.82
N THR A 83 23.96 -17.10 -0.23
CA THR A 83 22.53 -17.14 0.00
C THR A 83 22.00 -17.04 -1.41
N ASN A 84 21.99 -18.18 -2.08
CA ASN A 84 21.08 -18.43 -3.17
C ASN A 84 19.76 -17.83 -2.68
N PRO A 85 19.14 -16.92 -3.46
CA PRO A 85 17.81 -16.44 -3.11
C PRO A 85 17.01 -17.68 -2.69
N PRO A 86 16.41 -17.71 -1.49
CA PRO A 86 15.76 -18.89 -1.00
C PRO A 86 14.85 -19.36 -2.13
N ASN A 87 15.17 -20.53 -2.68
CA ASN A 87 14.42 -21.12 -3.76
C ASN A 87 13.09 -21.57 -3.13
N LEU A 88 12.21 -20.59 -2.95
CA LEU A 88 10.83 -20.72 -2.52
C LEU A 88 9.96 -21.25 -3.68
N GLN A 89 10.58 -21.84 -4.70
CA GLN A 89 9.93 -22.38 -5.89
C GLN A 89 9.80 -23.91 -5.85
N ASN A 90 10.50 -24.62 -4.94
CA ASN A 90 10.56 -26.08 -4.97
C ASN A 90 9.69 -26.83 -3.94
N ASN A 91 8.93 -26.13 -3.09
CA ASN A 91 8.04 -26.80 -2.11
C ASN A 91 6.55 -26.40 -2.22
N LEU A 92 6.11 -25.93 -3.40
CA LEU A 92 4.69 -25.65 -3.71
C LEU A 92 4.09 -26.61 -4.74
N LYS A 93 4.84 -27.61 -5.24
CA LYS A 93 4.33 -28.61 -6.20
C LYS A 93 3.53 -29.75 -5.59
N GLY A 94 3.44 -29.84 -4.26
CA GLY A 94 2.85 -30.97 -3.54
C GLY A 94 1.57 -30.68 -2.77
N LYS A 95 0.84 -29.60 -3.04
CA LYS A 95 -0.50 -29.39 -2.42
C LYS A 95 -1.35 -28.32 -3.11
N LEU A 96 -1.53 -28.41 -4.43
CA LEU A 96 -2.64 -27.73 -5.11
C LEU A 96 -3.94 -28.52 -4.88
N LYS A 97 -4.37 -28.62 -3.62
CA LYS A 97 -5.80 -28.79 -3.34
C LYS A 97 -6.42 -27.44 -3.62
N GLN A 98 -7.16 -27.37 -4.71
CA GLN A 98 -8.17 -26.35 -5.05
C GLN A 98 -8.23 -25.19 -4.05
N LEU A 99 -7.53 -24.10 -4.37
CA LEU A 99 -7.96 -22.83 -3.81
C LEU A 99 -9.37 -22.56 -4.36
N PRO A 100 -10.35 -22.20 -3.50
CA PRO A 100 -11.64 -21.77 -3.98
C PRO A 100 -11.42 -20.61 -4.94
N GLN A 101 -11.90 -20.77 -6.17
CA GLN A 101 -11.98 -19.68 -7.13
C GLN A 101 -12.76 -18.56 -6.45
N MET A 102 -12.04 -17.50 -6.05
CA MET A 102 -12.70 -16.33 -5.50
C MET A 102 -13.61 -15.77 -6.59
N PRO A 103 -14.86 -15.42 -6.25
CA PRO A 103 -15.80 -14.89 -7.22
C PRO A 103 -15.15 -13.69 -7.89
N SER A 104 -14.90 -13.86 -9.19
CA SER A 104 -14.48 -12.79 -10.09
C SER A 104 -15.34 -11.59 -9.76
N GLN A 105 -14.72 -10.54 -9.21
CA GLN A 105 -15.44 -9.31 -8.93
C GLN A 105 -15.94 -8.80 -10.27
N GLU A 106 -17.22 -9.08 -10.48
CA GLU A 106 -18.04 -8.59 -11.56
C GLU A 106 -17.81 -7.08 -11.61
N LYS A 107 -17.00 -6.65 -12.58
CA LYS A 107 -16.84 -5.25 -12.91
C LYS A 107 -18.25 -4.77 -13.23
N LYS A 108 -18.91 -4.14 -12.25
CA LYS A 108 -20.15 -3.39 -12.45
C LYS A 108 -19.86 -2.34 -13.49
N SER A 109 -20.10 -2.76 -14.72
CA SER A 109 -19.86 -2.00 -15.93
C SER A 109 -20.61 -0.68 -15.76
N HIS A 110 -19.90 0.41 -15.99
CA HIS A 110 -20.41 1.78 -15.86
C HIS A 110 -21.50 2.12 -16.89
N ILE A 111 -22.22 1.12 -17.40
CA ILE A 111 -23.37 1.23 -18.32
C ILE A 111 -24.44 2.17 -17.76
N TRP A 112 -24.68 2.15 -16.44
CA TRP A 112 -25.66 3.05 -15.82
C TRP A 112 -25.31 4.53 -15.95
N ILE A 113 -24.02 4.89 -16.02
CA ILE A 113 -23.60 6.29 -16.21
C ILE A 113 -24.00 6.79 -17.60
N TYR A 114 -23.87 5.96 -18.63
CA TYR A 114 -24.29 6.33 -19.99
C TYR A 114 -25.81 6.53 -20.12
N ILE A 115 -26.60 5.73 -19.39
CA ILE A 115 -28.06 5.87 -19.36
C ILE A 115 -28.47 7.22 -18.76
N ILE A 116 -27.83 7.64 -17.66
CA ILE A 116 -28.10 8.93 -17.01
C ILE A 116 -27.75 10.10 -17.95
N ILE A 117 -26.60 10.04 -18.61
CA ILE A 117 -26.17 11.08 -19.57
C ILE A 117 -27.18 11.19 -20.73
N ALA A 118 -27.65 10.07 -21.27
CA ALA A 118 -28.63 10.07 -22.36
C ALA A 118 -29.96 10.73 -21.97
N ILE A 119 -30.46 10.48 -20.75
CA ILE A 119 -31.70 11.09 -20.25
C ILE A 119 -31.54 12.61 -20.10
N ILE A 120 -30.40 13.09 -19.60
CA ILE A 120 -30.13 14.53 -19.45
C ILE A 120 -30.11 15.22 -20.82
N VAL A 121 -29.48 14.62 -21.83
CA VAL A 121 -29.44 15.18 -23.19
C VAL A 121 -30.84 15.27 -23.80
N LEU A 122 -31.67 14.25 -23.63
CA LEU A 122 -33.06 14.26 -24.11
C LEU A 122 -33.91 15.32 -23.40
N ALA A 123 -33.74 15.50 -22.08
CA ALA A 123 -34.47 16.51 -21.33
C ALA A 123 -34.12 17.93 -21.78
N VAL A 124 -32.83 18.23 -22.01
CA VAL A 124 -32.38 19.53 -22.50
C VAL A 124 -32.89 19.77 -23.92
N ALA A 125 -32.77 18.79 -24.82
CA ALA A 125 -33.28 18.92 -26.19
C ALA A 125 -34.80 19.14 -26.21
N GLY A 126 -35.55 18.38 -25.41
CA GLY A 126 -37.00 18.52 -25.26
C GLY A 126 -37.39 19.91 -24.72
N PHE A 127 -36.66 20.42 -23.73
CA PHE A 127 -36.89 21.75 -23.18
C PHE A 127 -36.67 22.86 -24.22
N PHE A 128 -35.61 22.77 -25.03
CA PHE A 128 -35.36 23.72 -26.11
C PHE A 128 -36.42 23.63 -27.23
N ALA A 129 -36.86 22.43 -27.58
CA ALA A 129 -37.91 22.23 -28.57
C ALA A 129 -39.26 22.78 -28.08
N TRP A 130 -39.60 22.55 -26.81
CA TRP A 130 -40.82 23.10 -26.21
C TRP A 130 -40.80 24.63 -26.17
N LYS A 131 -39.68 25.24 -25.78
CA LYS A 131 -39.52 26.70 -25.79
C LYS A 131 -39.64 27.31 -27.20
N LYS A 132 -39.32 26.56 -28.25
CA LYS A 132 -39.49 27.00 -29.64
C LYS A 132 -40.94 26.99 -30.12
N PHE A 133 -41.82 26.23 -29.46
CA PHE A 133 -43.23 26.09 -29.83
C PHE A 133 -44.16 27.00 -29.00
N LEU A 134 -43.65 27.56 -27.91
CA LEU A 134 -44.33 28.54 -27.07
C LEU A 134 -43.97 29.96 -27.51
#